data_AF-A0A8E7NBF7-F1
#
_entry.id   AF-A0A8E7NBF7-F1
#
_cell.length_a   1.000
_cell.length_b   1.000
_cell.length_c   1.000
_cell.angle_alpha   90.00
_cell.angle_beta   90.00
_cell.angle_gamma   90.00
#
_symmetry.space_group_name_H-M   'P 1'
#
loop_
_entity.id
_entity.type
_entity.pdbx_description
1 polymer ?
#
loop_
_entity_poly.entity_id
_entity_poly.type
_entity_poly.pdbx_seq_one_letter_code
_entity_poly.pdbx_strand_id
1 'polypeptide(L)'
;MKRTTLLLLAASLLPSCVLAWNTPGEDFSGELKLGGPVTSTRNPWVWKIGEGNTQMNAKAFPVMRGGEAVIPVPLPAMTVLLGKTILTTPAGREGLAPQVTYGKGTDGFALEWTAPGMASVTLPVTGEGNDRAGTFTFRMQAAGVLRHVQDGRVEYAGLYNDLQGNGLPGQAQVMPAEKVLGVLQSMFGGEGPSWLAVMTVSRTAGLSRFSDASLRQVEGVYGAQIMPGYGELYLRGQVPSVWHTSLAVSIEYR
;
A
#
# COMPACT_ATOMS: atom_id res chain seq x y z
N MET A 1 48.98 46.19 41.05
CA MET A 1 47.66 45.55 41.28
C MET A 1 47.15 45.01 39.93
N LYS A 2 46.64 43.77 39.85
CA LYS A 2 45.22 43.39 39.56
C LYS A 2 44.62 44.06 38.29
N ARG A 3 43.94 43.37 37.36
CA ARG A 3 43.41 41.98 37.32
C ARG A 3 43.06 41.51 35.88
N THR A 4 42.64 40.24 35.74
CA THR A 4 42.19 39.55 34.50
C THR A 4 40.72 39.89 34.14
N THR A 5 40.10 39.46 33.02
CA THR A 5 40.45 38.46 31.97
C THR A 5 40.13 39.05 30.55
N LEU A 6 39.61 38.45 29.46
CA LEU A 6 38.99 37.13 29.08
C LEU A 6 39.19 36.86 27.56
N LEU A 7 38.78 35.66 27.06
CA LEU A 7 38.77 35.22 25.65
C LEU A 7 37.54 35.73 24.87
N LEU A 8 37.57 35.61 23.53
CA LEU A 8 36.55 34.80 22.84
C LEU A 8 37.10 34.14 21.56
N LEU A 9 36.76 32.87 21.36
CA LEU A 9 37.26 31.99 20.30
C LEU A 9 36.11 31.60 19.37
N ALA A 10 36.30 31.71 18.05
CA ALA A 10 35.32 31.31 17.04
C ALA A 10 35.93 30.23 16.12
N ALA A 11 36.01 28.99 16.61
CA ALA A 11 36.54 27.87 15.84
C ALA A 11 35.55 27.44 14.74
N SER A 12 35.94 27.59 13.48
CA SER A 12 35.18 27.09 12.34
C SER A 12 35.28 25.56 12.28
N LEU A 13 34.26 24.87 12.81
CA LEU A 13 34.13 23.40 12.76
C LEU A 13 33.80 22.91 11.35
N LEU A 14 34.79 22.94 10.47
CA LEU A 14 34.84 22.09 9.28
C LEU A 14 35.65 20.82 9.63
N PRO A 15 35.20 19.61 9.24
CA PRO A 15 35.99 18.41 9.42
C PRO A 15 37.16 18.41 8.43
N SER A 16 38.27 19.03 8.83
CA SER A 16 39.53 18.97 8.10
C SER A 16 40.10 17.55 8.17
N CYS A 17 39.80 16.72 7.17
CA CYS A 17 40.43 15.42 6.97
C CYS A 17 41.91 15.60 6.61
N VAL A 18 42.75 15.84 7.61
CA VAL A 18 44.20 15.95 7.44
C VAL A 18 44.77 14.57 7.12
N LEU A 19 45.02 14.31 5.84
CA LEU A 19 45.80 13.17 5.38
C LEU A 19 47.28 13.43 5.70
N ALA A 20 47.68 13.12 6.93
CA ALA A 20 49.08 13.15 7.35
C ALA A 20 49.80 11.92 6.78
N TRP A 21 50.86 12.15 6.01
CA TRP A 21 51.84 11.11 5.66
C TRP A 21 52.73 10.82 6.87
N ASN A 22 53.14 9.56 7.05
CA ASN A 22 54.02 9.17 8.16
C ASN A 22 55.48 9.55 7.90
N THR A 23 56.22 9.83 8.98
CA THR A 23 57.66 10.10 8.91
C THR A 23 58.43 8.86 8.45
N PRO A 24 59.37 8.96 7.49
CA PRO A 24 60.23 7.84 7.13
C PRO A 24 61.13 7.42 8.30
N GLY A 25 61.02 6.16 8.73
CA GLY A 25 61.86 5.57 9.80
C GLY A 25 61.21 5.51 11.19
N GLU A 26 59.97 5.97 11.36
CA GLU A 26 59.20 5.79 12.60
C GLU A 26 58.17 4.65 12.44
N ASP A 27 57.95 3.88 13.52
CA ASP A 27 56.99 2.77 13.55
C ASP A 27 55.54 3.29 13.49
N PHE A 28 54.93 3.23 12.31
CA PHE A 28 53.55 3.62 12.10
C PHE A 28 52.57 2.51 12.54
N SER A 29 51.72 2.80 13.52
CA SER A 29 50.56 1.98 13.85
C SER A 29 49.28 2.84 13.86
N GLY A 30 48.22 2.34 13.21
CA GLY A 30 46.97 3.07 13.04
C GLY A 30 45.81 2.15 12.69
N GLU A 31 44.61 2.47 13.17
CA GLU A 31 43.41 1.64 13.02
C GLU A 31 42.50 2.20 11.91
N LEU A 32 42.40 1.49 10.78
CA LEU A 32 41.54 1.87 9.66
C LEU A 32 40.06 1.55 9.98
N LYS A 33 39.33 2.51 10.54
CA LYS A 33 37.92 2.37 10.92
C LYS A 33 36.99 2.45 9.70
N LEU A 34 36.87 1.33 8.99
CA LEU A 34 35.87 1.14 7.93
C LEU A 34 34.49 0.90 8.55
N GLY A 35 33.49 1.67 8.13
CA GLY A 35 32.11 1.54 8.59
C GLY A 35 31.12 2.16 7.62
N GLY A 36 29.93 1.56 7.55
CA GLY A 36 28.82 2.02 6.70
C GLY A 36 27.52 1.32 7.10
N PRO A 37 26.35 1.86 6.71
CA PRO A 37 25.07 1.27 7.08
C PRO A 37 24.84 -0.06 6.35
N VAL A 38 24.56 -1.13 7.10
CA VAL A 38 24.15 -2.43 6.53
C VAL A 38 22.71 -2.32 6.04
N THR A 39 22.53 -1.94 4.77
CA THR A 39 21.21 -1.84 4.16
C THR A 39 20.68 -3.23 3.80
N SER A 40 19.66 -3.70 4.54
CA SER A 40 18.96 -4.94 4.19
C SER A 40 18.36 -4.83 2.78
N THR A 41 18.76 -5.73 1.88
CA THR A 41 18.26 -5.79 0.50
C THR A 41 16.86 -6.38 0.40
N ARG A 42 16.37 -7.05 1.46
CA ARG A 42 15.00 -7.59 1.53
C ARG A 42 13.97 -6.47 1.32
N ASN A 43 12.85 -6.82 0.68
CA ASN A 43 11.71 -5.92 0.57
C ASN A 43 11.11 -5.67 1.98
N PRO A 44 10.76 -4.42 2.35
CA PRO A 44 10.32 -4.06 3.70
C PRO A 44 8.80 -4.18 3.92
N TRP A 45 8.01 -4.57 2.92
CA TRP A 45 6.56 -4.64 3.03
C TRP A 45 6.10 -5.92 3.74
N VAL A 46 5.11 -5.76 4.64
CA VAL A 46 4.29 -6.85 5.18
C VAL A 46 2.83 -6.65 4.76
N TRP A 47 2.11 -7.75 4.61
CA TRP A 47 0.75 -7.76 4.07
C TRP A 47 -0.20 -8.57 4.95
N LYS A 48 -1.45 -8.10 5.03
CA LYS A 48 -2.55 -8.75 5.75
C LYS A 48 -3.73 -8.87 4.80
N ILE A 49 -4.03 -10.10 4.37
CA ILE A 49 -5.26 -10.40 3.61
C ILE A 49 -6.46 -10.42 4.57
N GLY A 50 -7.65 -10.13 4.06
CA GLY A 50 -8.89 -10.33 4.81
C GLY A 50 -9.16 -11.80 5.12
N GLU A 51 -9.80 -12.08 6.26
CA GLU A 51 -10.17 -13.43 6.71
C GLU A 51 -11.33 -14.06 5.90
N GLY A 52 -11.92 -13.29 4.97
CA GLY A 52 -13.07 -13.69 4.17
C GLY A 52 -14.38 -13.69 4.97
N ASN A 53 -15.44 -14.23 4.37
CA ASN A 53 -16.70 -14.52 5.06
C ASN A 53 -17.44 -15.63 4.29
N THR A 54 -17.61 -16.80 4.90
CA THR A 54 -18.35 -17.94 4.32
C THR A 54 -19.83 -17.97 4.72
N GLN A 55 -20.28 -17.03 5.55
CA GLN A 55 -21.65 -16.94 6.09
C GLN A 55 -22.40 -15.70 5.55
N MET A 56 -22.17 -15.36 4.27
CA MET A 56 -22.86 -14.28 3.58
C MET A 56 -24.30 -14.69 3.20
N ASN A 57 -25.16 -14.74 4.23
CA ASN A 57 -26.57 -15.14 4.15
C ASN A 57 -27.38 -14.17 3.27
N ALA A 58 -27.47 -14.49 1.98
CA ALA A 58 -28.32 -13.80 1.01
C ALA A 58 -29.80 -14.11 1.31
N LYS A 59 -30.59 -13.10 1.67
CA LYS A 59 -32.03 -13.31 1.97
C LYS A 59 -32.79 -13.57 0.67
N ALA A 60 -33.43 -14.73 0.58
CA ALA A 60 -34.06 -15.26 -0.64
C ALA A 60 -35.35 -14.56 -1.07
N PHE A 61 -35.28 -13.25 -1.31
CA PHE A 61 -36.26 -12.46 -2.05
C PHE A 61 -35.63 -12.03 -3.39
N PRO A 62 -35.43 -12.95 -4.34
CA PRO A 62 -34.78 -12.64 -5.61
C PRO A 62 -35.63 -11.65 -6.43
N VAL A 63 -35.02 -10.54 -6.85
CA VAL A 63 -35.62 -9.63 -7.82
C VAL A 63 -35.29 -10.18 -9.21
N MET A 64 -36.29 -10.76 -9.88
CA MET A 64 -36.12 -11.27 -11.23
C MET A 64 -35.90 -10.12 -12.22
N ARG A 65 -34.74 -10.09 -12.89
CA ARG A 65 -34.43 -9.13 -13.97
C ARG A 65 -33.94 -9.89 -15.20
N GLY A 66 -34.66 -9.78 -16.32
CA GLY A 66 -34.25 -10.42 -17.59
C GLY A 66 -34.18 -11.95 -17.57
N GLY A 67 -34.74 -12.62 -16.55
CA GLY A 67 -34.60 -14.06 -16.33
C GLY A 67 -33.50 -14.45 -15.34
N GLU A 68 -32.68 -13.51 -14.88
CA GLU A 68 -31.70 -13.72 -13.81
C GLU A 68 -32.32 -13.41 -12.43
N ALA A 69 -31.91 -14.16 -11.41
CA ALA A 69 -32.27 -13.91 -10.03
C ALA A 69 -31.23 -12.98 -9.39
N VAL A 70 -31.60 -11.73 -9.10
CA VAL A 70 -30.74 -10.76 -8.42
C VAL A 70 -31.06 -10.74 -6.92
N ILE A 71 -30.07 -11.07 -6.09
CA ILE A 71 -30.22 -11.17 -4.63
C ILE A 71 -29.26 -10.18 -3.95
N PRO A 72 -29.77 -9.17 -3.22
CA PRO A 72 -28.93 -8.28 -2.43
C PRO A 72 -28.21 -9.04 -1.30
N VAL A 73 -26.89 -8.85 -1.21
CA VAL A 73 -26.04 -9.44 -0.15
C VAL A 73 -25.63 -8.33 0.82
N PRO A 74 -26.07 -8.36 2.09
CA PRO A 74 -25.74 -7.32 3.07
C PRO A 74 -24.29 -7.46 3.56
N LEU A 75 -23.36 -6.88 2.80
CA LEU A 75 -21.94 -6.86 3.15
C LEU A 75 -21.65 -5.88 4.32
N PRO A 76 -20.91 -6.28 5.36
CA PRO A 76 -20.25 -5.35 6.25
C PRO A 76 -19.02 -4.74 5.57
N ALA A 77 -18.38 -3.75 6.21
CA ALA A 77 -17.08 -3.27 5.75
C ALA A 77 -16.02 -4.35 6.05
N MET A 78 -15.37 -4.89 5.00
CA MET A 78 -14.42 -6.00 5.14
C MET A 78 -13.08 -5.67 4.50
N THR A 79 -11.99 -5.86 5.22
CA THR A 79 -10.63 -5.76 4.67
C THR A 79 -10.46 -6.75 3.53
N VAL A 80 -9.93 -6.28 2.40
CA VAL A 80 -9.47 -7.14 1.29
C VAL A 80 -7.97 -7.39 1.44
N LEU A 81 -7.20 -6.31 1.56
CA LEU A 81 -5.75 -6.34 1.66
C LEU A 81 -5.23 -5.06 2.33
N LEU A 82 -4.40 -5.20 3.37
CA LEU A 82 -3.55 -4.12 3.89
C LEU A 82 -2.09 -4.43 3.59
N GLY A 83 -1.30 -3.40 3.30
CA GLY A 83 0.15 -3.47 3.15
C GLY A 83 0.83 -2.32 3.86
N LYS A 84 1.93 -2.57 4.59
CA LYS A 84 2.75 -1.51 5.18
C LYS A 84 4.23 -1.86 5.16
N THR A 85 5.10 -0.86 5.04
CA THR A 85 6.55 -1.04 5.26
C THR A 85 6.85 -1.12 6.76
N ILE A 86 7.55 -2.15 7.22
CA ILE A 86 7.98 -2.29 8.63
C ILE A 86 9.34 -1.66 8.94
N LEU A 87 10.09 -1.26 7.90
CA LEU A 87 11.39 -0.60 8.01
C LEU A 87 11.46 0.55 7.00
N THR A 88 11.98 1.69 7.44
CA THR A 88 12.28 2.83 6.58
C THR A 88 13.41 2.48 5.62
N THR A 89 13.16 2.57 4.30
CA THR A 89 14.21 2.28 3.29
C THR A 89 15.08 3.52 3.08
N PRO A 90 16.42 3.45 3.11
CA PRO A 90 17.27 4.63 2.99
C PRO A 90 17.06 5.45 1.71
N ALA A 91 16.72 4.79 0.60
CA ALA A 91 16.37 5.40 -0.68
C ALA A 91 15.32 4.57 -1.43
N GLY A 92 14.71 5.16 -2.47
CA GLY A 92 13.94 4.37 -3.45
C GLY A 92 14.84 3.46 -4.28
N ARG A 93 14.28 2.35 -4.77
CA ARG A 93 14.99 1.35 -5.61
C ARG A 93 14.03 0.36 -6.28
N GLU A 94 14.48 -0.23 -7.37
CA GLU A 94 13.84 -1.42 -7.99
C GLU A 94 13.56 -2.52 -6.94
N GLY A 95 12.45 -3.23 -7.12
CA GLY A 95 11.95 -4.22 -6.17
C GLY A 95 11.31 -3.65 -4.89
N LEU A 96 11.11 -2.32 -4.78
CA LEU A 96 10.41 -1.69 -3.65
C LEU A 96 8.92 -1.39 -3.95
N ALA A 97 8.55 -1.20 -5.22
CA ALA A 97 7.18 -0.91 -5.65
C ALA A 97 6.28 -2.16 -5.63
N PRO A 98 5.15 -2.18 -4.87
CA PRO A 98 4.28 -3.35 -4.79
C PRO A 98 3.20 -3.38 -5.88
N GLN A 99 3.38 -4.23 -6.89
CA GLN A 99 2.41 -4.44 -7.97
C GLN A 99 1.28 -5.36 -7.50
N VAL A 100 0.21 -4.77 -6.95
CA VAL A 100 -0.99 -5.48 -6.50
C VAL A 100 -1.90 -5.81 -7.70
N THR A 101 -2.21 -7.09 -7.87
CA THR A 101 -3.13 -7.61 -8.90
C THR A 101 -4.22 -8.48 -8.28
N TYR A 102 -5.45 -8.03 -8.43
CA TYR A 102 -6.69 -8.73 -8.14
C TYR A 102 -7.16 -9.56 -9.34
N GLY A 103 -7.72 -10.75 -9.08
CA GLY A 103 -8.34 -11.61 -10.10
C GLY A 103 -7.38 -12.29 -11.06
N LYS A 104 -6.07 -12.35 -10.73
CA LYS A 104 -5.04 -12.92 -11.60
C LYS A 104 -5.32 -14.40 -11.89
N GLY A 105 -5.69 -14.72 -13.12
CA GLY A 105 -6.04 -16.08 -13.55
C GLY A 105 -7.47 -16.52 -13.19
N THR A 106 -8.38 -15.59 -12.92
CA THR A 106 -9.79 -15.88 -12.57
C THR A 106 -10.71 -15.57 -13.76
N ASP A 107 -11.21 -16.60 -14.45
CA ASP A 107 -12.06 -16.40 -15.64
C ASP A 107 -13.41 -15.74 -15.31
N GLY A 108 -13.69 -14.62 -15.98
CA GLY A 108 -14.88 -13.81 -15.72
C GLY A 108 -14.77 -12.92 -14.47
N PHE A 109 -13.57 -12.71 -13.94
CA PHE A 109 -13.28 -11.58 -13.07
C PHE A 109 -13.32 -10.25 -13.84
N ALA A 110 -13.83 -9.20 -13.20
CA ALA A 110 -13.65 -7.81 -13.64
C ALA A 110 -13.40 -6.89 -12.44
N LEU A 111 -12.61 -5.84 -12.65
CA LEU A 111 -12.44 -4.73 -11.71
C LEU A 111 -12.43 -3.43 -12.51
N GLU A 112 -13.41 -2.59 -12.24
CA GLU A 112 -13.60 -1.30 -12.92
C GLU A 112 -13.58 -0.19 -11.89
N TRP A 113 -12.66 0.77 -12.04
CA TRP A 113 -12.66 1.99 -11.23
C TRP A 113 -13.86 2.85 -11.65
N THR A 114 -14.85 2.97 -10.78
CA THR A 114 -16.13 3.67 -11.06
C THR A 114 -16.16 5.10 -10.52
N ALA A 115 -15.33 5.40 -9.51
CA ALA A 115 -15.21 6.73 -8.91
C ALA A 115 -13.84 6.89 -8.22
N PRO A 116 -13.41 8.11 -7.83
CA PRO A 116 -12.10 8.33 -7.24
C PRO A 116 -11.84 7.47 -5.99
N GLY A 117 -10.84 6.57 -6.07
CA GLY A 117 -10.50 5.59 -5.04
C GLY A 117 -11.50 4.43 -4.86
N MET A 118 -12.47 4.24 -5.75
CA MET A 118 -13.55 3.24 -5.64
C MET A 118 -13.73 2.43 -6.93
N ALA A 119 -13.76 1.10 -6.79
CA ALA A 119 -13.99 0.15 -7.86
C ALA A 119 -15.27 -0.67 -7.66
N SER A 120 -15.88 -1.07 -8.77
CA SER A 120 -16.76 -2.23 -8.82
C SER A 120 -15.92 -3.47 -9.11
N VAL A 121 -16.13 -4.55 -8.36
CA VAL A 121 -15.46 -5.84 -8.53
C VAL A 121 -16.52 -6.90 -8.81
N THR A 122 -16.40 -7.60 -9.93
CA THR A 122 -17.25 -8.73 -10.30
C THR A 122 -16.44 -10.02 -10.28
N LEU A 123 -16.95 -11.04 -9.60
CA LEU A 123 -16.35 -12.36 -9.50
C LEU A 123 -17.28 -13.42 -10.14
N PRO A 124 -16.75 -14.51 -10.70
CA PRO A 124 -17.54 -15.69 -11.01
C PRO A 124 -18.05 -16.35 -9.71
N VAL A 125 -19.28 -16.87 -9.74
CA VAL A 125 -19.85 -17.65 -8.64
C VAL A 125 -20.01 -19.10 -9.04
N THR A 126 -19.54 -20.02 -8.19
CA THR A 126 -19.80 -21.45 -8.30
C THR A 126 -20.90 -21.88 -7.34
N GLY A 127 -21.72 -22.84 -7.78
CA GLY A 127 -22.69 -23.52 -6.94
C GLY A 127 -22.12 -24.80 -6.33
N GLU A 128 -23.01 -25.66 -5.84
CA GLU A 128 -22.71 -27.05 -5.52
C GLU A 128 -22.21 -27.78 -6.78
N GLY A 129 -21.24 -28.69 -6.63
CA GLY A 129 -20.57 -29.38 -7.76
C GLY A 129 -19.41 -28.61 -8.42
N ASN A 130 -19.18 -27.34 -8.04
CA ASN A 130 -18.25 -26.38 -8.66
C ASN A 130 -18.68 -25.81 -10.03
N ASP A 131 -19.88 -26.12 -10.52
CA ASP A 131 -20.42 -25.51 -11.74
C ASP A 131 -20.67 -24.01 -11.56
N ARG A 132 -20.49 -23.23 -12.63
CA ARG A 132 -20.65 -21.77 -12.60
C ARG A 132 -22.13 -21.35 -12.56
N ALA A 133 -22.62 -21.04 -11.37
CA ALA A 133 -24.00 -20.62 -11.13
C ALA A 133 -24.29 -19.14 -11.45
N GLY A 134 -23.27 -18.29 -11.56
CA GLY A 134 -23.46 -16.87 -11.93
C GLY A 134 -22.27 -15.95 -11.66
N THR A 135 -22.55 -14.78 -11.09
CA THR A 135 -21.57 -13.74 -10.74
C THR A 135 -21.95 -13.01 -9.44
N PHE A 136 -20.94 -12.57 -8.70
CA PHE A 136 -21.10 -11.74 -7.50
C PHE A 136 -20.40 -10.40 -7.70
N THR A 137 -21.12 -9.30 -7.52
CA THR A 137 -20.61 -7.93 -7.70
C THR A 137 -20.60 -7.21 -6.36
N PHE A 138 -19.49 -6.54 -6.04
CA PHE A 138 -19.39 -5.68 -4.87
C PHE A 138 -18.58 -4.41 -5.14
N ARG A 139 -18.76 -3.39 -4.29
CA ARG A 139 -17.90 -2.19 -4.31
C ARG A 139 -16.71 -2.34 -3.37
N MET A 140 -15.54 -1.96 -3.85
CA MET A 140 -14.29 -1.88 -3.10
C MET A 140 -13.79 -0.44 -3.10
N GLN A 141 -13.24 0.02 -1.99
CA GLN A 141 -12.42 1.24 -1.92
C GLN A 141 -10.96 0.87 -1.70
N ALA A 142 -10.03 1.59 -2.32
CA ALA A 142 -8.59 1.39 -2.10
C ALA A 142 -7.81 2.71 -2.15
N ALA A 143 -6.74 2.77 -1.36
CA ALA A 143 -5.81 3.89 -1.32
C ALA A 143 -4.39 3.41 -0.97
N GLY A 144 -3.41 4.22 -1.30
CA GLY A 144 -2.04 4.05 -0.84
C GLY A 144 -1.35 5.39 -0.63
N VAL A 145 -0.33 5.40 0.23
CA VAL A 145 0.52 6.58 0.47
C VAL A 145 1.97 6.17 0.45
N LEU A 146 2.76 6.93 -0.32
CA LEU A 146 4.22 6.98 -0.25
C LEU A 146 4.61 8.08 0.74
N ARG A 147 5.30 7.70 1.82
CA ARG A 147 6.04 8.61 2.70
C ARG A 147 7.48 8.65 2.24
N HIS A 148 8.06 9.84 2.12
CA HIS A 148 9.50 10.00 1.90
C HIS A 148 10.00 11.30 2.52
N VAL A 149 11.32 11.48 2.56
CA VAL A 149 11.96 12.77 2.81
C VAL A 149 12.39 13.40 1.48
N GLN A 150 12.21 14.70 1.38
CA GLN A 150 12.70 15.56 0.30
C GLN A 150 13.12 16.91 0.91
N ASP A 151 14.30 17.40 0.57
CA ASP A 151 14.82 18.72 1.03
C ASP A 151 14.76 18.92 2.56
N GLY A 152 15.00 17.82 3.30
CA GLY A 152 14.94 17.77 4.77
C GLY A 152 13.53 17.68 5.38
N ARG A 153 12.47 17.73 4.56
CA ARG A 153 11.06 17.68 4.97
C ARG A 153 10.45 16.31 4.72
N VAL A 154 9.49 15.91 5.54
CA VAL A 154 8.70 14.69 5.33
C VAL A 154 7.51 15.02 4.42
N GLU A 155 7.40 14.29 3.32
CA GLU A 155 6.39 14.44 2.29
C GLU A 155 5.51 13.18 2.20
N TYR A 156 4.21 13.37 1.95
CA TYR A 156 3.24 12.30 1.78
C TYR A 156 2.53 12.46 0.43
N ALA A 157 2.62 11.44 -0.43
CA ALA A 157 1.99 11.42 -1.73
C ALA A 157 0.95 10.30 -1.83
N GLY A 158 -0.28 10.64 -2.24
CA GLY A 158 -1.34 9.68 -2.53
C GLY A 158 -1.02 8.91 -3.81
N LEU A 159 -1.14 7.59 -3.78
CA LEU A 159 -0.68 6.72 -4.85
C LEU A 159 -1.75 6.44 -5.91
N TYR A 160 -1.36 6.54 -7.18
CA TYR A 160 -2.08 5.99 -8.33
C TYR A 160 -1.25 4.90 -9.01
N ASN A 161 -1.89 3.99 -9.74
CA ASN A 161 -1.20 2.99 -10.52
C ASN A 161 -0.68 3.56 -11.85
N ASP A 162 0.62 3.38 -12.07
CA ASP A 162 1.34 3.60 -13.32
C ASP A 162 2.21 2.37 -13.71
N LEU A 163 2.03 1.25 -13.00
CA LEU A 163 2.69 -0.03 -13.23
C LEU A 163 1.71 -1.10 -13.72
N GLN A 164 2.22 -2.31 -13.96
CA GLN A 164 1.37 -3.47 -14.20
C GLN A 164 0.65 -3.86 -12.89
N GLY A 165 -0.65 -4.10 -12.97
CA GLY A 165 -1.52 -4.37 -11.82
C GLY A 165 -2.85 -3.64 -11.93
N ASN A 166 -3.71 -3.81 -10.93
CA ASN A 166 -5.04 -3.18 -10.87
C ASN A 166 -5.48 -2.82 -9.43
N GLY A 167 -4.61 -2.94 -8.43
CA GLY A 167 -4.95 -2.65 -7.03
C GLY A 167 -5.11 -1.17 -6.68
N LEU A 168 -4.59 -0.26 -7.53
CA LEU A 168 -4.86 1.18 -7.44
C LEU A 168 -5.44 1.71 -8.76
N PRO A 169 -6.26 2.77 -8.71
CA PRO A 169 -6.75 3.48 -9.90
C PRO A 169 -5.61 4.19 -10.63
N GLY A 170 -5.78 4.43 -11.93
CA GLY A 170 -4.95 5.39 -12.67
C GLY A 170 -5.15 6.83 -12.18
N GLN A 171 -4.25 7.75 -12.55
CA GLN A 171 -4.18 9.11 -12.00
C GLN A 171 -5.51 9.88 -12.01
N ALA A 172 -6.33 9.74 -13.05
CA ALA A 172 -7.63 10.42 -13.17
C ALA A 172 -8.69 9.98 -12.13
N GLN A 173 -8.47 8.85 -11.46
CA GLN A 173 -9.39 8.26 -10.46
C GLN A 173 -8.68 7.98 -9.13
N VAL A 174 -7.51 8.60 -8.90
CA VAL A 174 -6.80 8.56 -7.61
C VAL A 174 -7.70 9.05 -6.46
N MET A 175 -7.53 8.50 -5.26
CA MET A 175 -8.30 8.96 -4.10
C MET A 175 -7.93 10.42 -3.77
N PRO A 176 -8.92 11.33 -3.62
CA PRO A 176 -8.68 12.72 -3.24
C PRO A 176 -7.95 12.82 -1.89
N ALA A 177 -6.95 13.70 -1.82
CA ALA A 177 -5.97 13.76 -0.73
C ALA A 177 -6.62 13.94 0.65
N GLU A 178 -7.72 14.69 0.73
CA GLU A 178 -8.49 14.95 1.94
C GLU A 178 -9.22 13.70 2.49
N LYS A 179 -9.41 12.66 1.67
CA LYS A 179 -10.07 11.40 2.05
C LYS A 179 -9.08 10.31 2.45
N VAL A 180 -7.86 10.34 1.91
CA VAL A 180 -6.84 9.30 2.07
C VAL A 180 -6.54 9.01 3.55
N LEU A 181 -6.47 10.06 4.39
CA LEU A 181 -6.22 9.93 5.82
C LEU A 181 -7.31 9.12 6.53
N GLY A 182 -8.57 9.58 6.47
CA GLY A 182 -9.67 8.93 7.17
C GLY A 182 -9.97 7.51 6.67
N VAL A 183 -9.85 7.28 5.36
CA VAL A 183 -10.02 5.94 4.77
C VAL A 183 -8.94 4.97 5.27
N LEU A 184 -7.66 5.33 5.18
CA LEU A 184 -6.59 4.44 5.61
C LEU A 184 -6.56 4.24 7.14
N GLN A 185 -6.87 5.28 7.94
CA GLN A 185 -7.08 5.12 9.39
C GLN A 185 -8.18 4.10 9.70
N SER A 186 -9.33 4.19 9.02
CA SER A 186 -10.44 3.26 9.19
C SER A 186 -10.11 1.84 8.75
N MET A 187 -9.37 1.67 7.65
CA MET A 187 -8.92 0.36 7.15
C MET A 187 -7.91 -0.32 8.09
N PHE A 188 -6.98 0.44 8.67
CA PHE A 188 -5.93 -0.11 9.53
C PHE A 188 -6.36 -0.32 10.99
N GLY A 189 -7.42 0.33 11.48
CA GLY A 189 -7.96 0.08 12.82
C GLY A 189 -6.99 0.32 13.98
N GLY A 190 -5.91 1.09 13.75
CA GLY A 190 -4.80 1.28 14.70
C GLY A 190 -3.56 0.41 14.42
N GLU A 191 -3.62 -0.59 13.54
CA GLU A 191 -2.47 -1.42 13.12
C GLU A 191 -1.51 -0.70 12.15
N GLY A 192 -1.74 0.58 11.82
CA GLY A 192 -0.91 1.36 10.90
C GLY A 192 0.44 1.79 11.50
N PRO A 193 1.38 2.31 10.68
CA PRO A 193 2.55 3.00 11.21
C PRO A 193 2.13 4.30 11.91
N SER A 194 2.90 4.75 12.91
CA SER A 194 2.53 5.91 13.75
C SER A 194 2.31 7.21 12.96
N TRP A 195 3.03 7.41 11.85
CA TRP A 195 2.84 8.57 10.98
C TRP A 195 1.51 8.57 10.23
N LEU A 196 0.84 7.42 10.08
CA LEU A 196 -0.49 7.35 9.45
C LEU A 196 -1.54 8.17 10.21
N ALA A 197 -1.36 8.36 11.52
CA ALA A 197 -2.28 9.14 12.34
C ALA A 197 -2.19 10.66 12.11
N VAL A 198 -1.07 11.15 11.54
CA VAL A 198 -0.74 12.59 11.46
C VAL A 198 -0.29 13.05 10.07
N MET A 199 -0.33 12.18 9.06
CA MET A 199 0.06 12.52 7.70
C MET A 199 -0.90 13.55 7.08
N THR A 200 -0.35 14.45 6.26
CA THR A 200 -1.12 15.33 5.39
C THR A 200 -0.67 15.06 3.96
N VAL A 201 -1.54 14.47 3.14
CA VAL A 201 -1.25 14.22 1.72
C VAL A 201 -1.35 15.55 0.97
N SER A 202 -0.25 15.99 0.36
CA SER A 202 -0.15 17.28 -0.34
C SER A 202 -0.28 17.15 -1.86
N ARG A 203 -0.03 15.95 -2.40
CA ARG A 203 0.16 15.66 -3.82
C ARG A 203 -0.11 14.19 -4.12
N THR A 204 -0.18 13.85 -5.41
CA THR A 204 -0.27 12.47 -5.89
C THR A 204 1.03 12.03 -6.56
N ALA A 205 1.32 10.73 -6.53
CA ALA A 205 2.48 10.13 -7.20
C ALA A 205 2.14 8.76 -7.80
N GLY A 206 2.84 8.40 -8.86
CA GLY A 206 2.80 7.05 -9.40
C GLY A 206 3.45 6.05 -8.44
N LEU A 207 2.96 4.80 -8.49
CA LEU A 207 3.49 3.65 -7.77
C LEU A 207 4.96 3.35 -8.16
N SER A 208 5.35 3.65 -9.39
CA SER A 208 6.74 3.59 -9.88
C SER A 208 7.72 4.42 -9.03
N ARG A 209 7.24 5.47 -8.34
CA ARG A 209 8.08 6.38 -7.56
C ARG A 209 8.74 5.72 -6.33
N PHE A 210 8.33 4.52 -5.91
CA PHE A 210 9.12 3.73 -4.96
C PHE A 210 10.50 3.32 -5.50
N SER A 211 10.67 3.28 -6.82
CA SER A 211 11.95 2.95 -7.48
C SER A 211 12.87 4.17 -7.70
N ASP A 212 12.41 5.38 -7.37
CA ASP A 212 13.14 6.63 -7.54
C ASP A 212 14.27 6.77 -6.48
N ALA A 213 15.51 6.53 -6.91
CA ALA A 213 16.71 6.60 -6.08
C ALA A 213 17.08 8.01 -5.56
N SER A 214 16.39 9.06 -6.03
CA SER A 214 16.53 10.41 -5.45
C SER A 214 15.79 10.53 -4.11
N LEU A 215 14.71 9.76 -3.91
CA LEU A 215 13.96 9.76 -2.65
C LEU A 215 14.82 9.22 -1.50
N ARG A 216 14.57 9.74 -0.30
CA ARG A 216 15.22 9.30 0.94
C ARG A 216 14.17 8.88 1.97
N GLN A 217 14.53 7.99 2.89
CA GLN A 217 13.66 7.51 3.98
C GLN A 217 12.26 7.06 3.48
N VAL A 218 12.25 6.17 2.50
CA VAL A 218 11.04 5.71 1.80
C VAL A 218 10.28 4.68 2.63
N GLU A 219 9.00 4.95 2.84
CA GLU A 219 8.02 4.10 3.52
C GLU A 219 6.69 4.13 2.76
N GLY A 220 5.84 3.14 2.99
CA GLY A 220 4.58 3.00 2.28
C GLY A 220 3.48 2.35 3.11
N VAL A 221 2.24 2.75 2.80
CA VAL A 221 1.03 2.02 3.19
C VAL A 221 0.13 1.83 1.98
N TYR A 222 -0.65 0.75 2.02
CA TYR A 222 -1.72 0.41 1.09
C TYR A 222 -2.88 -0.16 1.90
N GLY A 223 -4.11 0.14 1.50
CA GLY A 223 -5.31 -0.50 2.04
C GLY A 223 -6.39 -0.62 0.97
N ALA A 224 -7.06 -1.77 0.95
CA ALA A 224 -8.23 -2.05 0.13
C ALA A 224 -9.29 -2.78 0.97
N GLN A 225 -10.55 -2.39 0.79
CA GLN A 225 -11.67 -2.79 1.65
C GLN A 225 -12.98 -2.83 0.86
N ILE A 226 -13.81 -3.85 1.10
CA ILE A 226 -15.20 -3.92 0.65
C ILE A 226 -16.01 -2.82 1.33
N MET A 227 -16.79 -2.08 0.55
CA MET A 227 -17.70 -1.05 1.06
C MET A 227 -19.00 -1.71 1.58
N PRO A 228 -19.50 -1.31 2.77
CA PRO A 228 -20.68 -1.92 3.37
C PRO A 228 -21.94 -1.65 2.53
N GLY A 229 -22.83 -2.65 2.45
CA GLY A 229 -24.16 -2.54 1.84
C GLY A 229 -24.22 -2.63 0.31
N TYR A 230 -23.09 -2.79 -0.38
CA TYR A 230 -23.01 -2.80 -1.85
C TYR A 230 -22.71 -4.18 -2.46
N GLY A 231 -23.36 -5.25 -1.98
CA GLY A 231 -23.23 -6.59 -2.54
C GLY A 231 -24.45 -7.02 -3.36
N GLU A 232 -24.25 -7.51 -4.57
CA GLU A 232 -25.30 -8.05 -5.44
C GLU A 232 -24.89 -9.40 -6.03
N LEU A 233 -25.67 -10.43 -5.76
CA LEU A 233 -25.48 -11.78 -6.27
C LEU A 233 -26.44 -12.03 -7.44
N TYR A 234 -25.89 -12.38 -8.60
CA TYR A 234 -26.61 -12.64 -9.84
C TYR A 234 -26.52 -14.14 -10.14
N LEU A 235 -27.66 -14.83 -10.19
CA LEU A 235 -27.73 -16.27 -10.41
C LEU A 235 -28.55 -16.61 -11.66
N ARG A 236 -28.11 -17.66 -12.38
CA ARG A 236 -28.70 -18.12 -13.64
C ARG A 236 -29.25 -19.54 -13.49
N GLY A 237 -30.44 -19.79 -14.04
CA GLY A 237 -31.07 -21.11 -13.98
C GLY A 237 -31.51 -21.48 -12.56
N GLN A 238 -31.15 -22.68 -12.11
CA GLN A 238 -31.48 -23.15 -10.77
C GLN A 238 -30.58 -22.47 -9.72
N VAL A 239 -31.19 -21.77 -8.77
CA VAL A 239 -30.51 -21.17 -7.61
C VAL A 239 -29.94 -22.29 -6.72
N PRO A 240 -28.61 -22.36 -6.48
CA PRO A 240 -28.03 -23.35 -5.58
C PRO A 240 -28.28 -22.97 -4.10
N SER A 241 -28.32 -23.97 -3.22
CA SER A 241 -28.47 -23.78 -1.77
C SER A 241 -27.23 -23.16 -1.13
N VAL A 242 -26.04 -23.47 -1.65
CA VAL A 242 -24.78 -22.83 -1.27
C VAL A 242 -24.09 -22.24 -2.51
N TRP A 243 -23.60 -21.01 -2.38
CA TRP A 243 -22.83 -20.30 -3.41
C TRP A 243 -21.43 -19.96 -2.89
N HIS A 244 -20.44 -20.03 -3.77
CA HIS A 244 -19.05 -19.74 -3.44
C HIS A 244 -18.44 -18.77 -4.46
N THR A 245 -17.48 -17.97 -4.00
CA THR A 245 -16.67 -17.11 -4.85
C THR A 245 -15.32 -16.86 -4.16
N SER A 246 -14.28 -16.55 -4.94
CA SER A 246 -12.96 -16.21 -4.41
C SER A 246 -12.34 -15.04 -5.18
N LEU A 247 -11.68 -14.15 -4.43
CA LEU A 247 -10.88 -13.07 -4.99
C LEU A 247 -9.41 -13.48 -4.94
N ALA A 248 -8.83 -13.84 -6.08
CA ALA A 248 -7.38 -14.04 -6.18
C ALA A 248 -6.65 -12.72 -5.91
N VAL A 249 -5.63 -12.76 -5.06
CA VAL A 249 -4.76 -11.61 -4.74
C VAL A 249 -3.31 -12.01 -5.02
N SER A 250 -2.63 -11.23 -5.86
CA SER A 250 -1.22 -11.42 -6.19
C SER A 250 -0.46 -10.10 -5.95
N ILE A 251 0.75 -10.19 -5.41
CA ILE A 251 1.63 -9.06 -5.14
C ILE A 251 2.98 -9.39 -5.75
N GLU A 252 3.40 -8.60 -6.74
CA GLU A 252 4.73 -8.70 -7.34
C GLU A 252 5.58 -7.49 -6.94
N TYR A 253 6.90 -7.64 -7.04
CA TYR A 253 7.85 -6.54 -6.93
C TYR A 253 8.79 -6.62 -8.13
N ARG A 254 9.06 -5.48 -8.74
CA ARG A 254 9.99 -5.30 -9.87
C ARG A 254 10.75 -4.00 -9.63
#